data_AF-A0A966TEQ1-F1
#
_entry.id   AF-A0A966TEQ1-F1
#
_cell.length_a   1.000
_cell.length_b   1.000
_cell.length_c   1.000
_cell.angle_alpha   90.00
_cell.angle_beta   90.00
_cell.angle_gamma   90.00
#
_symmetry.space_group_name_H-M   'P 1'
#
loop_
_entity.id
_entity.type
_entity.pdbx_description
1 polymer ?
#
loop_
_entity_poly.entity_id
_entity_poly.type
_entity_poly.pdbx_seq_one_letter_code
_entity_poly.pdbx_strand_id
1 'polypeptide(L)' 'MILIGPKIDLTFTRSLFLSTLIQYNNQINNINMNVRFQWRFAPASDLFIVYTDNYYADLLRSKGSALVLKATYWLNL' A
#
# COMPACT_ATOMS: atom_id res chain seq x y z
N MET A 1 14.52 17.75 -5.97
CA MET A 1 13.37 16.83 -6.04
C MET A 1 12.68 16.86 -4.69
N ILE A 2 11.44 17.34 -4.63
CA ILE A 2 10.65 17.29 -3.40
C ILE A 2 9.61 16.19 -3.62
N LEU A 3 9.83 15.04 -2.98
CA LEU A 3 8.85 13.96 -2.88
C LEU A 3 8.20 14.11 -1.50
N ILE A 4 7.14 14.91 -1.43
CA ILE A 4 6.35 15.03 -0.20
C ILE A 4 5.20 14.06 -0.32
N GLY A 5 5.02 13.28 0.73
CA GLY A 5 4.02 12.24 0.73
C GLY A 5 3.62 11.87 2.14
N PRO A 6 2.34 12.05 2.53
CA PRO A 6 1.88 11.58 3.82
C PRO A 6 1.93 10.05 3.85
N LYS A 7 2.57 9.52 4.88
CA LYS A 7 2.52 8.10 5.24
C LYS A 7 1.66 7.96 6.49
N ILE A 8 0.68 7.07 6.43
CA ILE A 8 -0.24 6.76 7.51
C ILE A 8 -0.10 5.28 7.81
N ASP A 9 0.29 4.94 9.04
CA ASP A 9 0.35 3.57 9.51
C ASP A 9 -0.67 3.40 10.65
N LEU A 10 -1.64 2.52 10.44
CA LEU A 10 -2.71 2.18 11.37
C LEU A 10 -2.56 0.73 11.79
N THR A 11 -2.59 0.50 13.10
CA THR A 11 -2.57 -0.85 13.68
C THR A 11 -3.87 -1.04 14.43
N PHE A 12 -4.80 -1.81 13.87
CA PHE A 12 -6.11 -2.05 14.48
C PHE A 12 -6.02 -3.03 15.64
N THR A 13 -5.24 -4.08 15.47
CA THR A 13 -4.99 -5.13 16.49
C THR A 13 -3.55 -5.62 16.37
N ARG A 14 -3.12 -6.54 17.25
CA ARG A 14 -1.81 -7.20 17.15
C ARG A 14 -1.61 -8.01 15.85
N SER A 15 -2.67 -8.24 15.09
CA SER A 15 -2.69 -9.03 13.86
C SER A 15 -3.09 -8.25 12.62
N LEU A 16 -3.71 -7.06 12.75
CA LEU A 16 -4.25 -6.29 11.62
C LEU A 16 -3.54 -4.94 11.49
N PHE A 17 -2.88 -4.75 10.34
CA PHE A 17 -2.10 -3.57 10.01
C PHE A 17 -2.57 -2.99 8.69
N LEU A 18 -2.62 -1.66 8.61
CA LEU A 18 -2.94 -0.92 7.40
C LEU A 18 -1.93 0.22 7.24
N SER A 19 -1.19 0.20 6.14
CA SER A 19 -0.23 1.24 5.78
C SER A 19 -0.67 1.89 4.48
N THR A 20 -0.92 3.20 4.52
CA THR A 20 -1.24 4.02 3.35
C THR A 20 -0.11 5.01 3.13
N LEU A 21 0.41 5.03 1.92
CA LEU A 21 1.45 5.95 1.49
C LEU A 21 0.96 6.67 0.24
N ILE A 22 0.89 7.99 0.31
CA ILE A 22 0.62 8.84 -0.85
C ILE A 22 1.90 9.63 -1.10
N GLN A 23 2.38 9.71 -2.34
CA GLN A 23 3.61 10.43 -2.69
C GLN A 23 3.33 11.32 -3.89
N TYR A 24 3.57 12.62 -3.74
CA TYR A 24 3.51 13.56 -4.84
C TYR A 24 4.90 13.77 -5.43
N ASN A 25 5.04 13.55 -6.74
CA ASN A 25 6.25 13.81 -7.49
C ASN A 25 6.03 14.97 -8.46
N ASN A 26 6.62 16.13 -8.13
CA ASN A 26 6.46 17.38 -8.88
C ASN A 26 7.19 17.37 -10.25
N GLN A 27 8.20 16.52 -10.47
CA GLN A 27 8.96 16.53 -11.73
C GLN A 27 8.26 15.81 -12.88
N ILE A 28 7.56 14.73 -12.58
CA ILE A 28 6.76 13.94 -13.54
C ILE A 28 5.26 14.20 -13.39
N ASN A 29 4.92 15.18 -12.54
CA ASN A 29 3.59 15.57 -12.16
C ASN A 29 2.64 14.39 -11.88
N ASN A 30 3.04 13.58 -10.89
CA ASN A 30 2.43 12.28 -10.65
C ASN A 30 2.20 12.07 -9.16
N ILE A 31 1.02 11.56 -8.81
CA ILE A 31 0.68 11.13 -7.45
C ILE A 31 0.69 9.62 -7.43
N ASN A 32 1.54 9.03 -6.59
CA ASN A 32 1.52 7.60 -6.30
C ASN A 32 0.73 7.36 -5.03
N MET A 33 -0.16 6.38 -5.04
CA MET A 33 -0.87 5.90 -3.87
C MET A 33 -0.58 4.42 -3.69
N ASN A 34 -0.21 4.03 -2.48
CA ASN A 34 0.06 2.65 -2.10
C ASN A 34 -0.63 2.37 -0.76
N VAL A 35 -1.66 1.52 -0.80
CA VAL A 35 -2.38 1.06 0.38
C VAL A 35 -2.04 -0.41 0.58
N ARG A 36 -1.56 -0.75 1.77
CA ARG A 36 -1.19 -2.10 2.15
C ARG A 36 -1.97 -2.49 3.39
N PHE A 37 -2.84 -3.47 3.25
CA PHE A 37 -3.43 -4.17 4.36
C PHE A 37 -2.66 -5.47 4.62
N GLN A 38 -2.30 -5.72 5.86
CA GLN A 38 -1.64 -6.92 6.31
C GLN A 38 -2.43 -7.55 7.46
N TRP A 39 -2.76 -8.83 7.31
CA TRP A 39 -3.39 -9.63 8.33
C TRP A 39 -2.50 -10.83 8.70
N ARG A 40 -1.98 -10.82 9.92
CA ARG A 40 -1.21 -11.90 10.51
C ARG A 40 -2.11 -12.80 11.33
N PHE A 41 -2.54 -13.92 10.75
CA PHE A 41 -3.45 -14.86 11.40
C PHE A 41 -2.71 -15.92 12.24
N ALA A 42 -1.46 -16.23 11.92
CA ALA A 42 -0.61 -17.13 12.71
C ALA A 42 0.87 -16.67 12.67
N PRO A 43 1.73 -17.15 13.58
CA PRO A 43 3.17 -16.89 13.52
C PRO A 43 3.72 -17.27 12.13
N ALA A 44 4.47 -16.36 11.51
CA ALA A 44 5.01 -16.50 10.15
C ALA A 44 3.96 -16.75 9.03
N SER A 45 2.68 -16.53 9.30
CA SER A 45 1.61 -16.67 8.30
C SER A 45 0.84 -15.35 8.19
N ASP A 46 0.99 -14.71 7.04
CA ASP A 46 0.51 -13.35 6.77
C ASP A 46 -0.25 -13.33 5.43
N LEU A 47 -1.38 -12.63 5.42
CA LEU A 47 -2.10 -12.23 4.21
C LEU A 47 -1.83 -10.74 3.95
N PHE A 48 -1.49 -10.38 2.73
CA PHE A 48 -1.28 -9.02 2.28
C PHE A 48 -2.23 -8.70 1.13
N ILE A 49 -2.86 -7.53 1.22
CA ILE A 49 -3.62 -6.92 0.15
C ILE A 49 -2.94 -5.58 -0.12
N VAL A 50 -2.39 -5.42 -1.32
CA VAL A 50 -1.69 -4.20 -1.72
C VAL A 50 -2.42 -3.59 -2.90
N TYR A 51 -3.02 -2.42 -2.68
CA TYR A 51 -3.57 -1.59 -3.72
C TYR A 51 -2.54 -0.51 -4.07
N THR A 52 -2.23 -0.39 -5.35
CA THR A 52 -1.35 0.65 -5.86
C THR A 52 -2.04 1.38 -6.97
N ASP A 53 -1.87 2.69 -7.02
CA ASP A 53 -2.50 3.55 -8.02
C ASP A 53 -1.59 4.71 -8.34
N ASN A 54 -1.62 5.14 -9.60
CA ASN A 54 -0.82 6.24 -10.10
C ASN A 54 -1.76 7.25 -10.73
N TYR A 55 -1.79 8.48 -10.26
CA TYR A 55 -2.65 9.55 -10.75
C TYR A 55 -1.83 10.65 -11.44
N TYR A 56 -2.37 11.25 -12.50
CA TYR A 56 -1.93 12.57 -12.96
C TYR A 56 -2.35 13.61 -11.92
N ALA A 57 -1.42 14.44 -11.44
CA ALA A 57 -1.76 15.38 -10.38
C ALA A 57 -2.65 16.54 -10.85
N ASP A 58 -2.55 16.96 -12.12
CA ASP A 58 -3.35 18.06 -12.68
C ASP A 58 -4.85 17.72 -12.80
N LEU A 59 -5.16 16.48 -13.21
CA LEU A 59 -6.51 16.05 -13.56
C LEU A 59 -7.10 15.06 -12.57
N LEU A 60 -6.35 14.65 -11.54
CA LEU A 60 -6.72 13.58 -10.60
C LEU A 60 -7.20 12.30 -11.31
N ARG A 61 -6.68 12.04 -12.51
CA ARG A 61 -7.05 10.90 -13.34
C ARG A 61 -6.08 9.76 -13.11
N SER A 62 -6.59 8.55 -12.83
CA SER A 62 -5.75 7.36 -12.68
C SER A 62 -5.11 6.99 -14.03
N LYS A 63 -3.80 6.82 -14.03
CA LYS A 63 -2.96 6.24 -15.09
C LYS A 63 -3.06 4.73 -15.11
N GLY A 64 -3.34 4.14 -13.95
CA GLY A 64 -3.36 2.70 -13.77
C GLY A 64 -3.31 2.33 -12.30
N SER A 65 -4.25 1.48 -11.91
CA SER A 65 -4.31 0.85 -10.61
C SER A 65 -3.97 -0.64 -10.71
N ALA A 66 -3.41 -1.18 -9.64
CA ALA A 66 -3.13 -2.59 -9.50
C ALA A 66 -3.51 -3.04 -8.10
N LEU A 67 -4.19 -4.18 -8.02
CA LEU A 67 -4.50 -4.86 -6.77
C LEU A 67 -3.71 -6.16 -6.72
N VAL A 68 -2.91 -6.33 -5.67
CA VAL A 68 -2.07 -7.50 -5.44
C VAL A 68 -2.52 -8.19 -4.17
N LEU A 69 -2.78 -9.49 -4.28
CA LEU A 69 -3.05 -10.37 -3.16
C LEU A 69 -1.84 -11.29 -2.97
N LYS A 70 -1.31 -11.36 -1.76
CA LYS A 70 -0.21 -12.25 -1.39
C LYS A 70 -0.55 -12.95 -0.09
N ALA A 71 -0.54 -14.28 -0.10
CA ALA A 71 -0.71 -15.09 1.10
C ALA A 71 0.57 -15.87 1.39
N THR A 72 0.97 -15.92 2.66
CA THR A 72 2.08 -16.72 3.16
C THR A 72 1.54 -17.61 4.26
N TYR A 73 1.85 -18.90 4.19
CA TYR A 73 1.52 -19.86 5.24
C TYR A 73 2.75 -20.70 5.57
N TRP A 74 3.09 -20.77 6.85
CA TRP A 74 4.18 -21.61 7.33
C TRP A 74 3.67 -23.03 7.60
N LEU A 75 4.06 -23.98 6.75
CA LEU A 75 3.78 -25.40 6.93
C LEU A 75 4.86 -25.99 7.84
N ASN A 76 4.50 -26.32 9.09
CA ASN A 76 5.37 -27.10 9.96
C ASN A 76 5.09 -28.59 9.66
N LEU A 77 5.91 -29.20 8.80
CA LEU A 77 5.85 -30.63 8.46
C LEU A 77 7.04 -31.37 9.07
#